data_AF-A0A2P6RYM7-F1
#
_entry.id   AF-A0A2P6RYM7-F1
#
_cell.length_a   1.000
_cell.length_b   1.000
_cell.length_c   1.000
_cell.angle_alpha   90.00
_cell.angle_beta   90.00
_cell.angle_gamma   90.00
#
_symmetry.space_group_name_H-M   'P 1'
#
loop_
_entity.id
_entity.type
_entity.pdbx_description
1 polymer ?
#
loop_
_entity_poly.entity_id
_entity_poly.type
_entity_poly.pdbx_seq_one_letter_code
_entity_poly.pdbx_strand_id
1 'polypeptide(L)'
;MCLSLVDTSFSPETKARRKSFRVTVLIEDETDQAHAVLTGKEAEEICGISCEDLIIKKNCKNQRIIPQEILQLEGEIKLLKLKTGTKRDFLIKGLGIRRCSQVHTNPRYRTNNFHAKSC
;
A
#
# COMPACT_ATOMS: atom_id res chain seq x y z
N MET A 1 -9.09 -9.80 1.41
CA MET A 1 -9.09 -8.37 1.03
C MET A 1 -10.48 -7.94 0.61
N CYS A 2 -10.84 -6.65 0.74
CA CYS A 2 -12.13 -6.10 0.27
C CYS A 2 -11.91 -4.78 -0.48
N LEU A 3 -12.62 -4.58 -1.60
CA LEU A 3 -12.56 -3.34 -2.40
C LEU A 3 -13.91 -2.61 -2.36
N SER A 4 -13.87 -1.31 -2.10
CA SER A 4 -15.05 -0.44 -2.12
C SER A 4 -14.74 0.86 -2.86
N LEU A 5 -15.62 1.30 -3.75
CA LEU A 5 -15.53 2.66 -4.31
C LEU A 5 -16.03 3.66 -3.26
N VAL A 6 -15.28 4.74 -3.06
CA VAL A 6 -15.64 5.80 -2.11
C VAL A 6 -15.45 7.18 -2.74
N ASP A 7 -16.36 8.08 -2.44
CA ASP A 7 -16.20 9.49 -2.79
C ASP A 7 -15.26 10.14 -1.78
N THR A 8 -13.95 9.96 -1.93
CA THR A 8 -12.96 10.60 -1.06
C THR A 8 -12.04 11.51 -1.85
N SER A 9 -12.56 12.69 -2.21
CA SER A 9 -11.87 13.97 -2.03
C SER A 9 -12.61 15.09 -2.77
N PHE A 10 -12.80 16.21 -2.08
CA PHE A 10 -13.03 17.49 -2.74
C PHE A 10 -11.66 17.98 -3.20
N SER A 11 -11.43 18.03 -4.52
CA SER A 11 -10.24 18.66 -5.08
C SER A 11 -10.47 20.18 -5.07
N PRO A 12 -9.79 20.96 -4.19
CA PRO A 12 -10.02 22.40 -4.11
C PRO A 12 -9.62 23.12 -5.41
N GLU A 13 -8.68 22.53 -6.17
CA GLU A 13 -8.13 23.09 -7.41
C GLU A 13 -9.10 22.97 -8.60
N THR A 14 -9.95 21.94 -8.62
CA THR A 14 -10.84 21.68 -9.76
C THR A 14 -12.32 21.80 -9.42
N LYS A 15 -12.68 22.10 -8.17
CA LYS A 15 -14.07 22.09 -7.65
C LYS A 15 -14.86 20.83 -8.09
N ALA A 16 -14.17 19.72 -8.32
CA ALA A 16 -14.73 18.48 -8.81
C ALA A 16 -14.55 17.39 -7.76
N ARG A 17 -15.61 16.61 -7.52
CA ARG A 17 -15.51 15.38 -6.73
C ARG A 17 -14.67 14.38 -7.54
N ARG A 18 -13.46 14.09 -7.08
CA ARG A 18 -12.66 13.01 -7.66
C ARG A 18 -13.13 11.70 -7.05
N LYS A 19 -13.50 10.75 -7.91
CA LYS A 19 -13.76 9.38 -7.49
C LYS A 19 -12.46 8.75 -7.04
N SER A 20 -12.53 7.97 -5.98
CA SER A 20 -11.40 7.22 -5.44
C SER A 20 -11.87 5.83 -5.06
N PHE A 21 -10.95 4.87 -4.94
CA PHE A 21 -11.28 3.58 -4.37
C PHE A 21 -10.63 3.44 -3.00
N ARG A 22 -11.28 2.63 -2.17
CA ARG A 22 -10.86 2.23 -0.84
C ARG A 22 -10.66 0.72 -0.84
N VAL A 23 -9.43 0.29 -0.60
CA VAL A 23 -9.09 -1.11 -0.38
C VAL A 23 -8.92 -1.33 1.11
N THR A 24 -9.62 -2.32 1.66
CA THR A 24 -9.35 -2.83 3.00
C THR A 24 -8.53 -4.11 2.85
N VAL A 25 -7.33 -4.08 3.39
CA VAL A 25 -6.39 -5.20 3.41
C VAL A 25 -6.22 -5.70 4.84
N LEU A 26 -5.88 -6.98 4.96
CA LEU A 26 -5.37 -7.53 6.21
C LEU A 26 -3.86 -7.56 6.04
N ILE A 27 -3.14 -6.88 6.93
CA ILE A 27 -1.68 -6.96 7.00
C ILE A 27 -1.32 -7.89 8.15
N GLU A 28 -0.26 -8.65 7.98
CA GLU A 28 0.26 -9.55 9.00
C GLU A 28 1.76 -9.39 9.14
N ASP A 29 2.24 -9.56 10.37
CA ASP A 29 3.65 -9.76 10.66
C ASP A 29 3.86 -11.05 11.46
N GLU A 30 5.04 -11.26 12.00
CA GLU A 30 5.37 -12.46 12.78
C GLU A 30 4.56 -12.60 14.07
N THR A 31 3.90 -11.52 14.52
CA THR A 31 3.30 -11.41 15.85
C THR A 31 1.80 -11.22 15.83
N ASP A 32 1.26 -10.49 14.85
CA ASP A 32 -0.16 -10.13 14.82
C ASP A 32 -0.67 -9.82 13.41
N GLN A 33 -1.99 -9.68 13.31
CA GLN A 33 -2.68 -9.24 12.10
C GLN A 33 -3.51 -8.00 12.38
N ALA A 34 -3.55 -7.08 11.41
CA ALA A 34 -4.32 -5.85 11.53
C ALA A 34 -5.03 -5.47 10.23
N HIS A 35 -6.20 -4.84 10.37
CA HIS A 35 -6.87 -4.24 9.24
C HIS A 35 -6.21 -2.92 8.87
N ALA A 36 -5.89 -2.77 7.59
CA ALA A 36 -5.39 -1.53 7.03
C ALA A 36 -6.21 -1.08 5.81
N VAL A 37 -6.24 0.22 5.59
CA VAL A 37 -7.03 0.86 4.55
C VAL A 37 -6.12 1.69 3.65
N LEU A 38 -6.24 1.42 2.35
CA LEU A 38 -5.65 2.18 1.26
C LEU A 38 -6.75 3.05 0.64
N THR A 39 -6.49 4.33 0.43
CA THR A 39 -7.43 5.25 -0.24
C THR A 39 -6.68 6.24 -1.12
N GLY A 40 -7.29 6.69 -2.20
CA GLY A 40 -6.77 7.80 -3.01
C GLY A 40 -5.44 7.44 -3.69
N LYS A 41 -4.50 8.39 -3.75
CA LYS A 41 -3.25 8.27 -4.50
C LYS A 41 -2.37 7.13 -3.98
N GLU A 42 -2.32 6.95 -2.66
CA GLU A 42 -1.53 5.89 -2.04
C GLU A 42 -2.07 4.50 -2.39
N ALA A 43 -3.38 4.37 -2.59
CA ALA A 43 -3.97 3.12 -3.08
C ALA A 43 -3.56 2.84 -4.53
N GLU A 44 -3.54 3.86 -5.38
CA GLU A 44 -3.13 3.71 -6.79
C GLU A 44 -1.67 3.31 -6.92
N GLU A 45 -0.78 3.96 -6.15
CA GLU A 45 0.66 3.66 -6.14
C GLU A 45 0.94 2.23 -5.67
N ILE A 46 0.25 1.78 -4.61
CA ILE A 46 0.49 0.46 -4.04
C ILE A 46 -0.15 -0.64 -4.87
N CYS A 47 -1.38 -0.44 -5.36
CA CYS A 47 -2.09 -1.43 -6.17
C CYS A 47 -1.66 -1.45 -7.64
N GLY A 48 -0.88 -0.47 -8.10
CA GLY A 48 -0.45 -0.39 -9.50
C GLY A 48 -1.60 -0.17 -10.50
N ILE A 49 -2.75 0.30 -10.03
CA ILE A 49 -3.94 0.55 -10.86
C ILE A 49 -4.60 1.86 -10.44
N SER A 50 -4.90 2.73 -11.42
CA SER A 50 -5.58 4.00 -11.17
C SER A 50 -7.07 3.77 -10.84
N CYS A 51 -7.68 4.69 -10.10
CA CYS A 51 -9.12 4.64 -9.84
C CYS A 51 -9.93 4.75 -11.14
N GLU A 52 -9.43 5.51 -12.10
CA GLU A 52 -10.06 5.67 -13.42
C GLU A 52 -10.04 4.35 -14.19
N ASP A 53 -8.91 3.66 -14.26
CA ASP A 53 -8.80 2.34 -14.89
C ASP A 53 -9.69 1.31 -14.21
N LEU A 54 -9.77 1.35 -12.89
CA LEU A 54 -10.61 0.45 -12.10
C LEU A 54 -12.10 0.66 -12.41
N ILE A 55 -12.54 1.91 -12.61
CA ILE A 55 -13.92 2.25 -12.97
C ILE A 55 -14.20 1.93 -14.46
N ILE A 56 -13.30 2.32 -15.35
CA ILE A 56 -13.49 2.28 -16.82
C ILE A 56 -13.30 0.86 -17.35
N LYS A 57 -12.18 0.19 -17.01
CA LYS A 57 -11.80 -1.10 -17.62
C LYS A 57 -12.48 -2.30 -16.99
N LYS A 58 -12.75 -2.25 -15.68
CA LYS A 58 -13.21 -3.43 -14.93
C LYS A 58 -14.68 -3.39 -14.54
N ASN A 59 -15.40 -2.31 -14.87
CA ASN A 59 -16.79 -2.06 -14.44
C ASN A 59 -16.98 -2.43 -12.95
N CYS A 60 -16.00 -2.09 -12.11
CA CYS A 60 -15.97 -2.38 -10.67
C CYS A 60 -16.99 -1.53 -9.88
N LYS A 61 -18.22 -1.42 -10.40
CA LYS A 61 -19.39 -0.96 -9.65
C LYS A 61 -19.80 -1.99 -8.59
N ASN A 62 -19.49 -3.27 -8.85
CA ASN A 62 -19.75 -4.38 -7.93
C ASN A 62 -18.55 -4.58 -6.99
N GLN A 63 -18.73 -4.23 -5.72
CA GLN A 63 -17.75 -4.37 -4.62
C GLN A 63 -17.23 -5.81 -4.38
N ARG A 64 -17.74 -6.79 -5.12
CA ARG A 64 -17.40 -8.21 -4.97
C ARG A 64 -16.26 -8.67 -5.86
N ILE A 65 -15.95 -7.96 -6.94
CA ILE A 65 -14.89 -8.35 -7.87
C ILE A 65 -13.65 -7.50 -7.60
N ILE A 66 -12.63 -8.13 -7.04
CA ILE A 66 -11.32 -7.52 -6.81
C ILE A 66 -10.50 -7.68 -8.10
N PRO A 67 -9.99 -6.60 -8.71
CA PRO A 67 -9.12 -6.68 -9.88
C PRO A 67 -7.87 -7.52 -9.60
N GLN A 68 -7.40 -8.22 -10.63
CA GLN A 68 -6.22 -9.07 -10.54
C GLN A 68 -4.97 -8.29 -10.10
N GLU A 69 -4.88 -7.03 -10.52
CA GLU A 69 -3.81 -6.09 -10.13
C GLU A 69 -3.75 -5.88 -8.61
N ILE A 70 -4.90 -5.86 -7.93
CA ILE A 70 -4.97 -5.79 -6.46
C ILE A 70 -4.71 -7.15 -5.83
N LEU A 71 -5.19 -8.24 -6.45
CA LEU A 71 -4.94 -9.61 -5.96
C LEU A 71 -3.45 -9.96 -5.98
N GLN A 72 -2.66 -9.38 -6.88
CA GLN A 72 -1.20 -9.57 -6.91
C GLN A 72 -0.49 -9.03 -5.67
N LEU A 73 -1.14 -8.20 -4.85
CA LEU A 73 -0.59 -7.75 -3.56
C LEU A 73 -0.64 -8.83 -2.48
N GLU A 74 -1.43 -9.90 -2.69
CA GLU A 74 -1.53 -10.99 -1.73
C GLU A 74 -0.19 -11.71 -1.59
N GLY A 75 0.29 -11.83 -0.35
CA GLY A 75 1.59 -12.44 -0.04
C GLY A 75 2.80 -11.54 -0.29
N GLU A 76 2.64 -10.30 -0.74
CA GLU A 76 3.77 -9.36 -0.86
C GLU A 76 4.20 -8.80 0.49
N ILE A 77 5.52 -8.82 0.74
CA ILE A 77 6.11 -8.20 1.93
C ILE A 77 6.53 -6.77 1.58
N LYS A 78 5.90 -5.78 2.23
CA LYS A 78 6.22 -4.36 2.03
C LYS A 78 6.44 -3.65 3.36
N LEU A 79 7.35 -2.67 3.35
CA LEU A 79 7.44 -1.71 4.45
C LEU A 79 6.37 -0.63 4.23
N LEU A 80 5.44 -0.47 5.18
CA LEU A 80 4.32 0.45 5.07
C LEU A 80 4.44 1.60 6.08
N LYS A 81 4.06 2.81 5.65
CA LYS A 81 3.86 3.95 6.56
C LYS A 81 2.42 3.92 7.04
N LEU A 82 2.20 3.66 8.33
CA LEU A 82 0.88 3.55 8.93
C LEU A 82 0.53 4.82 9.73
N LYS A 83 -0.75 5.20 9.71
CA LYS A 83 -1.37 6.15 10.64
C LYS A 83 -2.54 5.46 11.31
N THR A 84 -2.83 5.77 12.57
CA THR A 84 -4.04 5.28 13.23
C THR A 84 -5.29 5.85 12.55
N GLY A 85 -6.19 4.95 12.17
CA GLY A 85 -7.52 5.25 11.67
C GLY A 85 -8.51 5.44 12.81
N THR A 86 -9.76 5.76 12.46
CA THR A 86 -10.83 6.04 13.43
C THR A 86 -11.56 4.80 13.91
N LYS A 87 -11.39 3.63 13.26
CA LYS A 87 -12.17 2.41 13.53
C LYS A 87 -11.26 1.21 13.83
N ARG A 88 -10.32 1.37 14.77
CA ARG A 88 -9.32 0.34 15.14
C ARG A 88 -8.62 -0.26 13.90
N ASP A 89 -8.46 0.57 12.87
CA ASP A 89 -7.83 0.26 11.61
C ASP A 89 -6.59 1.14 11.42
N PHE A 90 -5.70 0.73 10.53
CA PHE A 90 -4.58 1.55 10.09
C PHE A 90 -4.86 2.18 8.73
N LEU A 91 -4.47 3.43 8.55
CA LEU A 91 -4.43 4.08 7.23
C LEU A 91 -3.02 3.94 6.68
N ILE A 92 -2.89 3.35 5.50
CA ILE A 92 -1.62 3.30 4.80
C ILE A 92 -1.41 4.65 4.10
N LYS A 93 -0.30 5.31 4.43
CA LYS A 93 0.12 6.61 3.90
C LYS A 93 1.27 6.52 2.90
N GLY A 94 1.52 5.32 2.39
CA GLY A 94 2.51 5.02 1.37
C GLY A 94 3.56 4.02 1.82
N LEU A 95 4.57 3.83 0.98
CA LEU A 95 5.65 2.89 1.23
C LEU A 95 6.74 3.51 2.11
N GLY A 96 7.27 2.69 3.01
CA GLY A 96 8.46 3.00 3.79
C GLY A 96 9.72 2.85 2.94
N ILE A 97 10.66 3.77 3.11
CA ILE A 97 11.98 3.66 2.51
C ILE A 97 12.86 3.01 3.57
N ARG A 98 13.38 1.80 3.29
CA ARG A 98 14.54 1.31 4.04
C ARG A 98 15.73 2.15 3.60
N ARG A 99 16.11 3.15 4.39
CA ARG A 99 17.45 3.73 4.23
C ARG A 99 18.41 2.62 4.64
N CYS A 100 19.12 2.04 3.69
CA CYS A 100 20.34 1.33 4.00
C CYS A 100 21.27 2.37 4.64
N SER A 101 21.36 2.36 5.96
CA SER A 101 22.48 3.00 6.65
C SER A 101 23.72 2.33 6.08
N GLN A 102 24.46 3.02 5.22
CA GLN A 102 25.79 2.56 4.84
C GLN A 102 26.58 2.49 6.16
N VAL A 103 26.76 1.27 6.67
CA VAL A 103 27.74 1.01 7.71
C VAL A 103 29.06 1.33 7.02
N HIS A 104 29.65 2.47 7.39
CA HIS A 104 31.03 2.78 7.03
C HIS A 104 31.88 1.65 7.60
N THR A 105 32.22 0.66 6.78
CA THR A 105 33.12 -0.41 7.17
C THR A 105 34.50 0.22 7.33
N ASN A 106 34.86 0.50 8.58
CA ASN A 106 36.23 0.81 8.96
C ASN A 106 37.09 -0.41 8.57
N PRO A 107 38.05 -0.30 7.63
CA PRO A 107 38.71 -1.45 7.01
C PRO A 107 39.62 -2.27 7.96
N ARG A 108 39.62 -1.99 9.27
CA ARG A 108 40.49 -2.65 10.26
C ARG A 108 39.97 -3.95 10.84
N TYR A 109 38.71 -4.34 10.59
CA TYR A 109 38.19 -5.63 11.06
C TYR A 109 37.56 -6.40 9.91
N ARG A 110 38.41 -7.13 9.18
CA ARG A 110 38.02 -8.14 8.22
C ARG A 110 37.80 -9.44 8.98
N THR A 111 36.56 -9.77 9.32
CA THR A 111 36.16 -11.14 9.63
C THR A 111 34.88 -11.48 8.89
N ASN A 112 34.88 -12.71 8.40
CA ASN A 112 34.12 -13.19 7.27
C ASN A 112 32.63 -13.40 7.57
N ASN A 113 31.85 -13.49 6.49
CA ASN A 113 30.47 -14.00 6.41
C ASN A 113 29.35 -13.00 6.70
N PHE A 114 29.06 -12.13 5.73
CA PHE A 114 27.68 -11.77 5.42
C PHE A 114 27.46 -11.90 3.93
N HIS A 115 26.81 -13.00 3.52
CA HIS A 115 26.22 -13.12 2.21
C HIS A 115 24.96 -12.26 2.21
N ALA A 116 25.14 -10.95 1.97
CA ALA A 116 24.01 -10.07 1.67
C ALA A 116 23.45 -10.54 0.32
N LYS A 117 22.32 -11.25 0.36
CA LYS A 117 21.54 -11.52 -0.84
C LYS A 117 21.07 -10.17 -1.37
N SER A 118 21.48 -9.90 -2.62
CA SER A 118 21.17 -8.71 -3.39
C SER A 118 19.65 -8.52 -3.52
N CYS A 119 19.24 -7.26 -3.61
CA CYS A 119 17.89 -6.85 -4.01
C CYS A 119 17.48 -7.49 -5.33
#